data_AF-A0A352JVC4-F1
#
_entry.id   AF-A0A352JVC4-F1
#
_cell.length_a   1.000
_cell.length_b   1.000
_cell.length_c   1.000
_cell.angle_alpha   90.00
_cell.angle_beta   90.00
_cell.angle_gamma   90.00
#
_symmetry.space_group_name_H-M   'P 1'
#
loop_
_entity.id
_entity.type
_entity.pdbx_description
1 polymer ?
#
loop_
_entity_poly.entity_id
_entity_poly.type
_entity_poly.pdbx_seq_one_letter_code
_entity_poly.pdbx_strand_id
1 'polypeptide(L)'
;MAKRVFNFNPGPAALPLDVLEIIKADIPDYKGTGMSVMEISHRSKDFEEINNAAMSLMRELMGLGENYKVLFLGGGASTQFALIPINFLHPGKTAAYVDTGSWSNKAL
;
A
#
# COMPACT_ATOMS: atom_id res chain seq x y z
N MET A 1 -14.19 10.57 -24.63
CA MET A 1 -13.42 10.57 -23.36
C MET A 1 -14.35 11.00 -22.24
N ALA A 2 -14.39 10.27 -21.13
CA ALA A 2 -15.21 10.67 -19.98
C ALA A 2 -14.68 12.01 -19.41
N LYS A 3 -15.58 12.93 -19.06
CA LYS A 3 -15.20 14.22 -18.44
C LYS A 3 -14.69 13.95 -17.02
N ARG A 4 -13.37 13.96 -16.82
CA ARG A 4 -12.76 13.88 -15.47
C ARG A 4 -13.12 15.14 -14.69
N VAL A 5 -13.67 14.96 -13.50
CA VAL A 5 -13.92 16.04 -12.55
C VAL A 5 -12.65 16.38 -11.77
N PHE A 6 -12.55 17.60 -11.27
CA PHE A 6 -11.49 17.99 -10.35
C PHE A 6 -11.70 17.28 -9.00
N ASN A 7 -10.94 16.22 -8.76
CA ASN A 7 -11.01 15.43 -7.54
C ASN A 7 -9.94 15.89 -6.54
N PHE A 8 -10.36 16.60 -5.50
CA PHE A 8 -9.52 17.08 -4.39
C PHE A 8 -9.76 16.29 -3.09
N ASN A 9 -10.23 15.04 -3.17
CA ASN A 9 -10.49 14.24 -1.97
C ASN A 9 -9.20 14.00 -1.14
N PRO A 10 -9.29 14.03 0.20
CA PRO A 10 -8.15 13.83 1.09
C PRO A 10 -7.83 12.35 1.39
N GLY A 11 -8.64 11.41 0.90
CA GLY A 11 -8.48 9.97 1.14
C GLY A 11 -9.82 9.21 1.20
N PRO A 12 -10.06 8.18 0.35
CA PRO A 12 -9.30 7.85 -0.86
C PRO A 12 -9.21 9.05 -1.83
N ALA A 13 -8.14 9.10 -2.63
CA ALA A 13 -7.80 10.26 -3.46
C ALA A 13 -7.75 9.91 -4.96
N ALA A 14 -7.44 10.89 -5.80
CA ALA A 14 -7.35 10.70 -7.25
C ALA A 14 -6.18 9.78 -7.65
N LEU A 15 -6.43 8.83 -8.57
CA LEU A 15 -5.38 8.10 -9.28
C LEU A 15 -5.06 8.76 -10.64
N PRO A 16 -3.81 8.62 -11.15
CA PRO A 16 -3.46 8.94 -12.52
C PRO A 16 -4.40 8.24 -13.53
N LEU A 17 -4.75 8.93 -14.62
CA LEU A 17 -5.73 8.42 -15.58
C LEU A 17 -5.19 7.23 -16.38
N ASP A 18 -3.92 7.30 -16.78
CA ASP A 18 -3.21 6.21 -17.46
C ASP A 18 -3.22 4.91 -16.65
N VAL A 19 -3.00 4.99 -15.33
CA VAL A 19 -3.11 3.82 -14.43
C VAL A 19 -4.53 3.23 -14.45
N LEU A 20 -5.57 4.06 -14.43
CA LEU A 20 -6.95 3.55 -14.50
C LEU A 20 -7.27 2.89 -15.84
N GLU A 21 -6.76 3.40 -16.95
CA GLU A 21 -6.97 2.78 -18.26
C GLU A 21 -6.23 1.44 -18.38
N ILE A 22 -5.04 1.32 -17.79
CA ILE A 22 -4.32 0.03 -17.68
C ILE A 22 -5.16 -0.97 -16.86
N ILE A 23 -5.60 -0.58 -15.66
CA ILE A 23 -6.43 -1.44 -14.80
C ILE A 23 -7.69 -1.89 -15.54
N LYS A 24 -8.37 -0.96 -16.23
CA LYS A 24 -9.58 -1.26 -17.00
C LYS A 24 -9.32 -2.27 -18.13
N ALA A 25 -8.17 -2.19 -18.80
CA ALA A 25 -7.78 -3.13 -19.85
C ALA A 25 -7.44 -4.52 -19.28
N ASP A 26 -6.77 -4.57 -18.12
CA ASP A 26 -6.25 -5.80 -17.52
C ASP A 26 -7.28 -6.54 -16.64
N ILE A 27 -8.33 -5.86 -16.16
CA ILE A 27 -9.36 -6.48 -15.29
C ILE A 27 -9.99 -7.73 -15.90
N PRO A 28 -10.44 -7.74 -17.18
CA PRO A 28 -11.10 -8.91 -17.76
C PRO A 28 -10.16 -10.10 -17.99
N ASP A 29 -8.89 -9.83 -18.31
CA ASP A 29 -7.88 -10.84 -18.60
C ASP A 29 -6.49 -10.24 -18.33
N TYR A 30 -5.88 -10.63 -17.20
CA TYR A 30 -4.56 -10.18 -16.83
C TYR A 30 -3.53 -10.89 -17.70
N LYS A 31 -2.82 -10.13 -18.55
CA LYS A 31 -1.72 -10.60 -19.41
C LYS A 31 -2.04 -11.85 -20.27
N GLY A 32 -3.30 -12.07 -20.65
CA GLY A 32 -3.69 -13.22 -21.47
C GLY A 32 -3.76 -14.55 -20.70
N THR A 33 -3.85 -14.50 -19.38
CA THR A 33 -4.02 -15.69 -18.53
C THR A 33 -5.42 -16.29 -18.62
N GLY A 34 -6.37 -15.56 -19.20
CA GLY A 34 -7.80 -15.90 -19.20
C GLY A 34 -8.46 -15.68 -17.84
N MET A 35 -7.79 -15.00 -16.92
CA MET A 35 -8.28 -14.72 -15.56
C MET A 35 -8.03 -13.25 -15.20
N SER A 36 -8.94 -12.68 -14.42
CA SER A 36 -8.69 -11.41 -13.76
C SER A 36 -7.58 -11.55 -12.72
N VAL A 37 -6.79 -10.49 -12.50
CA VAL A 37 -5.81 -10.44 -11.38
C VAL A 37 -6.46 -10.73 -10.03
N MET A 38 -7.77 -10.45 -9.88
CA MET A 38 -8.55 -10.72 -8.68
C MET A 38 -8.87 -12.21 -8.48
N GLU A 39 -8.72 -13.04 -9.51
CA GLU A 39 -8.98 -14.49 -9.50
C GLU A 39 -7.68 -15.30 -9.41
N ILE A 40 -6.54 -14.67 -9.72
CA ILE A 40 -5.22 -15.29 -9.69
C ILE A 40 -4.78 -15.56 -8.24
N SER A 41 -4.26 -16.76 -8.00
CA SER A 41 -3.72 -17.15 -6.70
C SER A 41 -2.55 -16.23 -6.29
N HIS A 42 -2.54 -15.79 -5.04
CA HIS A 42 -1.45 -14.99 -4.46
C HIS A 42 -0.09 -15.71 -4.39
N ARG A 43 -0.04 -17.01 -4.69
CA ARG A 43 1.18 -17.83 -4.77
C ARG A 43 1.54 -18.24 -6.20
N SER A 44 0.81 -17.74 -7.19
CA SER A 44 1.16 -17.95 -8.59
C SER A 44 2.35 -17.08 -8.97
N LYS A 45 3.11 -17.49 -10.00
CA LYS A 45 4.20 -16.69 -10.54
C LYS A 45 3.72 -15.31 -11.01
N ASP A 46 2.52 -15.26 -11.60
CA ASP A 46 1.93 -14.02 -12.11
C ASP A 46 1.67 -13.00 -11.00
N PHE A 47 1.13 -13.44 -9.85
CA PHE A 47 0.93 -12.55 -8.71
C PHE A 47 2.25 -12.23 -7.96
N GLU A 48 3.14 -13.22 -7.82
CA GLU A 48 4.45 -13.00 -7.21
C GLU A 48 5.25 -11.94 -7.97
N GLU A 49 5.17 -11.91 -9.30
CA GLU A 49 5.78 -10.86 -10.13
C GLU A 49 5.24 -9.48 -9.75
N ILE A 50 3.90 -9.31 -9.64
CA ILE A 50 3.27 -8.05 -9.24
C ILE A 50 3.77 -7.60 -7.87
N ASN A 51 3.73 -8.51 -6.89
CA ASN A 51 4.09 -8.21 -5.52
C ASN A 51 5.59 -7.85 -5.40
N ASN A 52 6.47 -8.59 -6.07
CA ASN A 52 7.90 -8.34 -6.07
C ASN A 52 8.27 -7.04 -6.80
N ALA A 53 7.62 -6.76 -7.93
CA ALA A 53 7.82 -5.51 -8.67
C ALA A 53 7.40 -4.30 -7.81
N ALA A 54 6.25 -4.36 -7.14
CA ALA A 54 5.80 -3.30 -6.24
C ALA A 54 6.76 -3.07 -5.07
N MET A 55 7.28 -4.13 -4.44
CA MET A 55 8.30 -4.01 -3.39
C MET A 55 9.61 -3.42 -3.92
N SER A 56 10.05 -3.82 -5.11
CA SER A 56 11.29 -3.32 -5.74
C SER A 56 11.19 -1.83 -6.06
N LEU A 57 10.09 -1.41 -6.70
CA LEU A 57 9.83 -0.01 -7.02
C LEU A 57 9.78 0.86 -5.76
N MET A 58 9.15 0.37 -4.68
CA MET A 58 9.12 1.11 -3.42
C MET A 58 10.54 1.31 -2.83
N ARG A 59 11.40 0.29 -2.91
CA ARG A 59 12.79 0.40 -2.45
C ARG A 59 13.58 1.38 -3.30
N GLU A 60 13.42 1.33 -4.62
CA GLU A 60 14.08 2.24 -5.55
C GLU A 60 13.68 3.70 -5.29
N LEU A 61 12.37 4.00 -5.31
CA LEU A 61 11.85 5.36 -5.16
C LEU A 61 12.21 6.01 -3.82
N MET A 62 12.33 5.21 -2.76
CA MET A 62 12.64 5.68 -1.41
C MET A 62 14.14 5.60 -1.08
N GLY A 63 14.98 5.10 -1.99
CA GLY A 63 16.41 4.91 -1.74
C GLY A 63 16.73 3.91 -0.62
N LEU A 64 15.92 2.86 -0.47
CA LEU A 64 16.06 1.88 0.62
C LEU A 64 17.09 0.80 0.27
N GLY A 65 18.12 0.67 1.11
CA GLY A 65 19.11 -0.40 1.05
C GLY A 65 18.58 -1.79 1.47
N GLU A 66 19.49 -2.74 1.70
CA GLU A 66 19.15 -4.12 2.08
C GLU A 66 18.69 -4.29 3.53
N ASN A 67 18.96 -3.31 4.38
CA ASN A 67 18.58 -3.34 5.79
C ASN A 67 17.09 -3.05 6.05
N TYR A 68 16.31 -2.81 4.99
CA TYR A 68 14.88 -2.49 5.07
C TYR A 68 14.04 -3.52 4.33
N LYS A 69 12.88 -3.83 4.90
CA LYS A 69 11.87 -4.72 4.29
C LYS A 69 10.59 -3.93 3.99
N VAL A 70 10.06 -4.10 2.77
CA VAL A 70 8.74 -3.61 2.39
C VAL A 70 7.69 -4.67 2.77
N LEU A 71 6.63 -4.25 3.45
CA LEU A 71 5.52 -5.10 3.87
C LEU A 71 4.20 -4.50 3.36
N PHE A 72 3.33 -5.35 2.81
CA PHE A 72 1.95 -4.98 2.49
C PHE A 72 1.02 -5.61 3.54
N LEU A 73 0.39 -4.77 4.36
CA LEU A 73 -0.44 -5.19 5.48
C LEU A 73 -1.86 -4.63 5.35
N GLY A 74 -2.85 -5.40 5.79
CA GLY A 74 -4.23 -4.92 5.92
C GLY A 74 -4.43 -3.97 7.11
N GLY A 75 -5.65 -3.43 7.25
CA GLY A 75 -6.06 -2.61 8.40
C GLY A 75 -5.68 -1.12 8.32
N GLY A 76 -4.84 -0.73 7.35
CA GLY A 76 -4.44 0.65 7.13
C GLY A 76 -3.56 1.22 8.25
N ALA A 77 -3.29 2.53 8.19
CA ALA A 77 -2.41 3.21 9.13
C ALA A 77 -2.91 3.12 10.59
N SER A 78 -4.23 3.19 10.80
CA SER A 78 -4.83 3.13 12.15
C SER A 78 -4.53 1.82 12.87
N THR A 79 -4.49 0.68 12.17
CA THR A 79 -4.08 -0.60 12.78
C THR A 79 -2.62 -0.57 13.22
N GLN A 80 -1.76 0.16 12.52
CA GLN A 80 -0.34 0.27 12.89
C GLN A 80 -0.13 1.07 14.18
N PHE A 81 -1.04 1.98 14.55
CA PHE A 81 -0.99 2.67 15.85
C PHE A 81 -0.99 1.68 17.03
N ALA A 82 -1.64 0.53 16.89
CA ALA A 82 -1.61 -0.55 17.88
C ALA A 82 -0.47 -1.55 17.63
N LEU A 83 -0.22 -1.95 16.38
CA LEU A 83 0.78 -2.98 16.08
C LEU A 83 2.21 -2.55 16.41
N ILE A 84 2.55 -1.26 16.25
CA ILE A 84 3.88 -0.75 16.61
C ILE A 84 4.16 -0.95 18.11
N PRO A 85 3.37 -0.42 19.07
CA PRO A 85 3.64 -0.64 20.48
C PRO A 85 3.52 -2.12 20.91
N ILE A 86 2.61 -2.90 20.33
CA ILE A 86 2.52 -4.36 20.63
C ILE A 86 3.85 -5.09 20.33
N ASN A 87 4.56 -4.69 19.27
CA ASN A 87 5.83 -5.32 18.90
C ASN A 87 7.05 -4.73 19.63
N PHE A 88 7.03 -3.44 19.99
CA PHE A 88 8.23 -2.72 20.44
C PHE A 88 8.17 -2.17 21.89
N LEU A 89 6.99 -2.01 22.49
CA LEU A 89 6.85 -1.46 23.84
C LEU A 89 6.98 -2.56 24.90
N HIS A 90 8.22 -2.81 25.33
CA HIS A 90 8.51 -3.80 26.36
C HIS A 90 8.14 -3.32 27.78
N PRO A 91 7.92 -4.23 28.75
CA PRO A 91 7.65 -3.87 30.14
C PRO A 91 8.70 -2.92 30.72
N GLY A 92 8.24 -1.89 31.46
CA GLY A 92 9.11 -0.88 32.06
C GLY A 92 9.70 0.13 31.06
N LYS A 93 9.26 0.12 29.80
CA LYS A 93 9.59 1.15 28.79
C LYS A 93 8.41 2.09 28.55
N THR A 94 8.68 3.19 27.88
CA THR A 94 7.69 4.21 27.51
C THR A 94 7.78 4.49 26.02
N ALA A 95 6.64 4.56 25.34
CA ALA A 95 6.59 5.00 23.95
C ALA A 95 6.63 6.54 23.90
N ALA A 96 7.62 7.10 23.21
CA ALA A 96 7.72 8.54 23.00
C ALA A 96 7.04 8.92 21.68
N TYR A 97 6.19 9.94 21.71
CA TYR A 97 5.47 10.47 20.55
C TYR A 97 5.78 11.94 20.35
N VAL A 98 5.88 12.36 19.09
CA VAL A 98 5.96 13.78 18.71
C VAL A 98 4.57 14.23 18.28
N ASP A 99 3.89 15.01 19.12
CA ASP A 99 2.53 15.48 18.84
C ASP A 99 2.54 16.70 17.91
N THR A 100 1.99 16.52 16.71
CA THR A 100 1.94 17.53 15.64
C THR A 100 0.53 17.75 15.09
N GLY A 101 -0.50 17.11 15.67
CA GLY A 101 -1.90 17.32 15.29
C GLY A 101 -2.76 16.06 15.31
N SER A 102 -3.78 16.04 14.45
CA SER A 102 -4.86 15.04 14.53
C SER A 102 -4.37 13.58 14.39
N TRP A 103 -3.34 13.31 13.58
CA TRP A 103 -2.86 11.95 13.37
C TRP A 103 -1.97 11.44 14.50
N SER A 104 -1.08 12.28 15.05
CA SER A 104 -0.30 11.92 16.24
C SER A 104 -1.21 11.72 17.44
N ASN A 105 -2.22 12.58 17.61
CA ASN A 105 -3.19 12.45 18.69
C ASN A 105 -4.01 11.14 18.63
N LYS A 106 -4.32 10.64 17.43
CA LYS A 106 -5.02 9.34 17.27
C LYS A 106 -4.14 8.12 17.60
N ALA A 107 -2.82 8.28 17.63
CA ALA A 107 -1.88 7.20 17.91
C ALA A 107 -1.47 7.13 19.40
N LEU A 108 -1.78 8.17 20.18
CA LEU A 108 -1.62 8.24 21.64
C LEU A 108 -2.73 7.47 22.36
#